data_AF-A0A564Y6J9-F1
#
_entry.id   AF-A0A564Y6J9-F1
#
_cell.length_a   1.000
_cell.length_b   1.000
_cell.length_c   1.000
_cell.angle_alpha   90.00
_cell.angle_beta   90.00
_cell.angle_gamma   90.00
#
_symmetry.space_group_name_H-M   'P 1'
#
loop_
_entity.id
_entity.type
_entity.pdbx_description
1 polymer ?
#
loop_
_entity_poly.entity_id
_entity_poly.type
_entity_poly.pdbx_seq_one_letter_code
_entity_poly.pdbx_strand_id
1 'polypeptide(L)'
;MEALLDPRICEIPRPGKKPLFTSGSLPQPPTSIQNECLTPILSLVENTLFIWNNWFVSLPPSLLSADLEKPYDAPNAGELFVHQDFNEYRVLAKDERQRSRRLNNQQLSQLRNYGRFDIESRDFPGYHHSWHISKGLQKGRVPALNSLKSNLCRAMEFLVIGSKNRFVGDYFSAKVAVFAFADFFQTLLGKYLICNAFDVVIVLSFYLCACVLNLNENDNTELI
;
A
#
# COMPACT_ATOMS: atom_id res chain seq x y z
N MET A 1 22.02 -1.16 -16.61
CA MET A 1 21.15 0.04 -16.75
C MET A 1 21.74 0.88 -17.88
N GLU A 2 21.63 0.40 -19.12
CA GLU A 2 22.39 0.93 -20.28
C GLU A 2 21.60 0.78 -21.60
N ALA A 3 20.28 0.61 -21.53
CA ALA A 3 19.46 0.18 -22.67
C ALA A 3 18.36 1.19 -23.07
N LEU A 4 18.61 2.50 -22.96
CA LEU A 4 17.69 3.54 -23.47
C LEU A 4 18.35 4.59 -24.37
N LEU A 5 19.62 4.43 -24.72
CA LEU A 5 20.24 5.21 -25.77
C LEU A 5 20.72 4.20 -26.81
N ASP A 6 20.02 4.15 -27.94
CA ASP A 6 20.50 3.43 -29.11
C ASP A 6 21.91 3.99 -29.43
N PRO A 7 22.97 3.17 -29.36
CA PRO A 7 24.36 3.63 -29.48
C PRO A 7 24.66 4.28 -30.84
N ARG A 8 23.73 4.19 -31.79
CA ARG A 8 23.79 4.81 -33.12
C ARG A 8 23.32 6.26 -33.18
N ILE A 9 22.64 6.78 -32.15
CA ILE A 9 22.05 8.13 -32.21
C ILE A 9 23.12 9.23 -32.18
N CYS A 10 24.32 8.94 -31.64
CA CYS A 10 25.42 9.89 -31.59
C CYS A 10 26.77 9.22 -31.86
N GLU A 11 26.96 8.62 -33.04
CA GLU A 11 28.32 8.36 -33.53
C GLU A 11 28.95 9.70 -33.92
N ILE A 12 29.58 10.38 -32.96
CA ILE A 12 30.33 11.61 -33.23
C ILE A 12 31.60 11.20 -33.99
N PRO A 13 31.75 11.56 -35.28
CA PRO A 13 32.95 11.23 -36.01
C PRO A 13 34.15 11.93 -35.35
N ARG A 14 35.22 11.16 -35.07
CA ARG A 14 36.43 11.72 -34.46
C ARG A 14 37.07 12.72 -35.44
N PRO A 15 37.38 13.96 -35.01
CA PRO A 15 37.95 14.95 -35.91
C PRO A 15 39.32 14.49 -36.43
N GLY A 16 39.60 14.76 -37.70
CA GLY A 16 40.91 14.52 -38.30
C GLY A 16 41.94 15.56 -37.82
N LYS A 17 43.17 15.13 -37.57
CA LYS A 17 44.29 16.04 -37.26
C LYS A 17 44.78 16.71 -38.53
N LYS A 18 45.00 18.03 -38.49
CA LYS A 18 45.64 18.80 -39.54
C LYS A 18 47.06 19.19 -39.08
N PRO A 19 48.11 18.90 -39.89
CA PRO A 19 49.48 19.27 -39.53
C PRO A 19 49.65 20.81 -39.52
N LEU A 20 50.48 21.29 -38.60
CA LEU A 20 50.74 22.72 -38.40
C LEU A 20 51.62 23.33 -39.48
N PHE A 21 52.56 22.56 -40.00
CA PHE A 21 53.53 23.01 -40.99
C PHE A 21 53.22 22.38 -42.33
N THR A 22 52.81 23.20 -43.29
CA THR A 22 52.79 22.79 -44.70
C THR A 22 54.19 22.92 -45.26
N SER A 23 54.65 21.88 -45.97
CA SER A 23 55.96 21.80 -46.62
C SER A 23 56.22 23.06 -47.44
N GLY A 24 57.10 23.94 -46.93
CA GLY A 24 57.42 25.25 -47.51
C GLY A 24 57.45 26.43 -46.52
N SER A 25 56.97 26.25 -45.28
CA SER A 25 56.90 27.35 -44.31
C SER A 25 58.17 27.55 -43.45
N LEU A 26 59.16 26.67 -43.58
CA LEU A 26 60.43 26.73 -42.85
C LEU A 26 61.56 27.19 -43.81
N PRO A 27 62.51 28.02 -43.36
CA PRO A 27 63.72 28.31 -44.14
C PRO A 27 64.40 27.00 -44.55
N GLN A 28 65.03 26.94 -45.74
CA GLN A 28 65.74 25.75 -46.20
C GLN A 28 67.20 25.75 -45.68
N PRO A 29 67.56 24.97 -44.64
CA PRO A 29 68.96 24.77 -44.27
C PRO A 29 69.64 23.74 -45.20
N PRO A 30 70.97 23.57 -45.15
CA PRO A 30 71.67 22.56 -45.93
C PRO A 30 71.14 21.12 -45.67
N THR A 31 71.14 20.30 -46.72
CA THR A 31 70.46 18.99 -46.81
C THR A 31 70.92 17.96 -45.76
N SER A 32 72.13 18.10 -45.21
CA SER A 32 72.64 17.23 -44.14
C SER A 32 71.89 17.41 -42.82
N ILE A 33 71.64 18.66 -42.42
CA ILE A 33 70.98 19.00 -41.14
C ILE A 33 69.46 18.78 -41.22
N GLN A 34 68.87 18.93 -42.41
CA GLN A 34 67.45 18.70 -42.64
C GLN A 34 67.02 17.28 -42.29
N ASN A 35 67.77 16.29 -42.78
CA ASN A 35 67.36 14.89 -42.71
C ASN A 35 67.72 14.22 -41.37
N GLU A 36 68.71 14.74 -40.65
CA GLU A 36 69.19 14.12 -39.41
C GLU A 36 68.50 14.69 -38.15
N CYS A 37 68.20 16.00 -38.15
CA CYS A 37 67.70 16.69 -36.96
C CYS A 37 66.29 17.29 -37.15
N LEU A 38 66.02 17.89 -38.32
CA LEU A 38 64.75 18.57 -38.55
C LEU A 38 63.58 17.61 -38.79
N THR A 39 63.77 16.54 -39.56
CA THR A 39 62.71 15.53 -39.80
C THR A 39 62.21 14.84 -38.51
N PRO A 40 63.05 14.38 -37.56
CA PRO A 40 62.54 13.81 -36.32
C PRO A 40 61.87 14.85 -35.43
N ILE A 41 62.42 16.07 -35.34
CA ILE A 41 61.79 17.16 -34.56
C ILE A 41 60.43 17.52 -35.15
N LEU A 42 60.32 17.66 -36.47
CA LEU A 42 59.05 17.95 -37.13
C LEU A 42 58.03 16.82 -36.92
N SER A 43 58.45 15.55 -36.99
CA SER A 43 57.57 14.43 -36.67
C SER A 43 57.10 14.42 -35.21
N LEU A 44 57.98 14.79 -34.27
CA LEU A 44 57.63 14.90 -32.84
C LEU A 44 56.67 16.07 -32.61
N VAL A 45 56.91 17.19 -33.29
CA VAL A 45 56.08 18.39 -33.22
C VAL A 45 54.71 18.12 -33.84
N GLU A 46 54.60 17.42 -34.96
CA GLU A 46 53.31 17.06 -35.56
C GLU A 46 52.52 16.06 -34.69
N ASN A 47 53.21 15.18 -33.98
CA ASN A 47 52.57 14.25 -33.05
C ASN A 47 52.06 14.94 -31.78
N THR A 48 52.73 16.01 -31.33
CA THR A 48 52.42 16.72 -30.07
C THR A 48 51.54 17.96 -30.28
N LEU A 49 51.76 18.70 -31.35
CA LEU A 49 51.11 19.95 -31.70
C LEU A 49 50.38 19.78 -33.05
N PHE A 50 49.05 19.76 -32.98
CA PHE A 50 48.19 19.65 -34.15
C PHE A 50 47.00 20.60 -34.00
N ILE A 51 46.46 21.05 -35.14
CA ILE A 51 45.18 21.76 -35.18
C ILE A 51 44.13 20.75 -35.66
N TRP A 52 42.95 20.77 -35.04
CA TRP A 52 41.83 19.99 -35.55
C TRP A 52 41.37 20.53 -36.88
N ASN A 53 41.16 19.67 -37.87
CA ASN A 53 40.44 20.08 -39.08
C ASN A 53 39.04 20.58 -38.68
N ASN A 54 38.47 21.52 -39.46
CA ASN A 54 37.16 22.10 -39.16
C ASN A 54 36.14 20.97 -38.92
N TRP A 55 35.73 20.81 -37.66
CA TRP A 55 34.86 19.74 -37.21
C TRP A 55 33.48 20.35 -36.98
N PHE A 56 32.47 19.77 -37.62
CA PHE A 56 31.09 20.19 -37.46
C PHE A 56 30.33 19.03 -36.82
N VAL A 57 29.80 19.25 -35.62
CA VAL A 57 28.86 18.31 -35.01
C VAL A 57 27.47 18.70 -35.47
N SER A 58 26.85 17.85 -36.28
CA SER A 58 25.42 17.94 -36.50
C SER A 58 24.74 17.34 -35.28
N LEU A 59 24.33 18.22 -34.36
CA LEU A 59 23.45 17.85 -33.28
C LEU A 59 22.04 17.67 -33.87
N PRO A 60 21.26 16.69 -33.38
CA PRO A 60 19.84 16.65 -33.70
C PRO A 60 19.17 17.97 -33.28
N PRO A 61 18.16 18.42 -34.03
CA PRO A 61 17.47 19.67 -33.73
C PRO A 61 16.93 19.63 -32.29
N SER A 62 17.18 20.70 -31.54
CA SER A 62 16.69 20.78 -30.16
C SER A 62 15.16 20.88 -30.18
N LEU A 63 14.49 20.07 -29.36
CA LEU A 63 13.05 20.19 -29.17
C LEU A 63 12.66 21.50 -28.45
N LEU A 64 13.65 22.24 -27.94
CA LEU A 64 13.51 23.55 -27.31
C LEU A 64 13.79 24.73 -28.26
N SER A 65 14.35 24.49 -29.45
CA SER A 65 14.50 25.57 -30.44
C SER A 65 13.16 25.85 -31.10
N ALA A 66 12.78 27.12 -31.19
CA ALA A 66 11.68 27.56 -32.02
C ALA A 66 11.88 27.03 -33.44
N ASP A 67 10.79 26.58 -34.07
CA ASP A 67 10.81 26.14 -35.46
C ASP A 67 11.47 27.22 -36.33
N LEU A 68 12.39 26.84 -37.22
CA LEU A 68 13.12 27.78 -38.08
C LEU A 68 12.16 28.63 -38.93
N GLU A 69 10.96 28.11 -39.18
CA GLU A 69 9.88 28.79 -39.91
C GLU A 69 9.08 29.78 -39.03
N LYS A 70 9.14 29.67 -37.69
CA LYS A 70 8.41 30.53 -36.74
C LYS A 70 9.27 30.94 -35.54
N PRO A 71 10.22 31.88 -35.72
CA PRO A 71 11.19 32.25 -34.69
C PRO A 71 10.60 32.91 -33.43
N TYR A 72 9.35 33.39 -33.51
CA TYR A 72 8.68 34.13 -32.44
C TYR A 72 7.67 33.29 -31.65
N ASP A 73 7.38 32.06 -32.09
CA ASP A 73 6.51 31.16 -31.34
C ASP A 73 7.31 30.50 -30.22
N ALA A 74 6.81 30.62 -29.00
CA ALA A 74 7.40 29.93 -27.87
C ALA A 74 7.29 28.41 -28.09
N PRO A 75 8.37 27.63 -27.87
CA PRO A 75 8.33 26.18 -28.01
C PRO A 75 7.25 25.61 -27.09
N ASN A 76 6.42 24.70 -27.61
CA ASN A 76 5.33 24.09 -26.86
C ASN A 76 5.90 23.15 -25.78
N ALA A 77 6.18 23.72 -24.60
CA ALA A 77 6.68 22.97 -23.46
C ALA A 77 5.72 21.86 -22.99
N GLY A 78 4.43 21.93 -23.35
CA GLY A 78 3.46 20.88 -23.06
C GLY A 78 3.76 19.56 -23.78
N GLU A 79 4.34 19.60 -24.98
CA GLU A 79 4.75 18.40 -25.71
C GLU A 79 6.08 17.81 -25.21
N LEU A 80 6.93 18.65 -24.63
CA LEU A 80 8.20 18.22 -24.01
C LEU A 80 7.99 17.44 -22.71
N PHE A 81 6.96 17.82 -21.96
CA PHE A 81 6.61 17.21 -20.68
C PHE A 81 5.29 16.47 -20.77
N VAL A 82 5.07 15.71 -21.86
CA VAL A 82 3.96 14.74 -21.88
C VAL A 82 4.23 13.73 -20.79
N HIS A 83 3.47 13.82 -19.70
CA HIS A 83 3.38 12.75 -18.73
C HIS A 83 2.86 11.54 -19.49
N GLN A 84 3.73 10.56 -19.76
CA GLN A 84 3.25 9.25 -20.16
C GLN A 84 2.38 8.77 -19.01
N ASP A 85 1.07 8.68 -19.22
CA ASP A 85 0.18 8.11 -18.22
C ASP A 85 0.60 6.66 -18.00
N PHE A 86 1.40 6.43 -16.96
CA PHE A 86 1.93 5.11 -16.58
C PHE A 86 0.80 4.27 -15.99
N ASN A 87 -0.16 3.87 -16.83
CA ASN A 87 -1.28 3.01 -16.49
C ASN A 87 -0.87 1.53 -16.47
N GLU A 88 0.34 1.24 -15.99
CA GLU A 88 0.93 -0.09 -15.93
C GLU A 88 0.04 -1.05 -15.12
N TYR A 89 -0.56 -0.58 -14.02
CA TYR A 89 -1.46 -1.37 -13.18
C TYR A 89 -2.65 -1.97 -13.95
N ARG A 90 -3.18 -1.28 -14.98
CA ARG A 90 -4.27 -1.79 -15.81
C ARG A 90 -3.83 -2.95 -16.68
N VAL A 91 -2.58 -2.90 -17.13
CA VAL A 91 -1.99 -3.97 -17.94
C VAL A 91 -1.64 -5.16 -17.05
N LEU A 92 -1.05 -4.92 -15.88
CA LEU A 92 -0.71 -5.98 -14.91
C LEU A 92 -1.95 -6.68 -14.33
N ALA A 93 -3.09 -5.98 -14.23
CA ALA A 93 -4.37 -6.54 -13.81
C ALA A 93 -4.95 -7.55 -14.80
N LYS A 94 -4.53 -7.47 -16.07
CA LYS A 94 -5.09 -8.26 -17.15
C LYS A 94 -4.10 -9.30 -17.66
N ASP A 95 -4.66 -10.41 -18.08
CA ASP A 95 -3.94 -11.50 -18.75
C ASP A 95 -3.84 -11.21 -20.26
N GLU A 96 -3.08 -12.03 -21.00
CA GLU A 96 -2.90 -11.91 -22.46
C GLU A 96 -4.24 -11.88 -23.23
N ARG A 97 -5.26 -12.53 -22.67
CA ARG A 97 -6.64 -12.57 -23.21
C ARG A 97 -7.54 -11.41 -22.73
N GLN A 98 -6.96 -10.34 -22.17
CA GLN A 98 -7.69 -9.18 -21.61
C GLN A 98 -8.66 -9.51 -20.46
N ARG A 99 -8.56 -10.70 -19.86
CA ARG A 99 -9.34 -11.10 -18.67
C ARG A 99 -8.61 -10.73 -17.40
N SER A 100 -9.32 -10.65 -16.27
CA SER A 100 -8.67 -10.46 -14.97
C SER A 100 -7.65 -11.58 -14.71
N ARG A 101 -6.43 -11.16 -14.38
CA ARG A 101 -5.32 -12.09 -14.12
C ARG A 101 -5.61 -12.85 -12.83
N ARG A 102 -5.46 -14.18 -12.88
CA ARG A 102 -5.54 -15.02 -11.66
C ARG A 102 -4.23 -14.91 -10.88
N LEU A 103 -4.36 -14.86 -9.56
CA LEU A 103 -3.21 -14.81 -8.65
C LEU A 103 -2.49 -16.16 -8.60
N ASN A 104 -1.16 -16.11 -8.53
CA ASN A 104 -0.33 -17.29 -8.29
C ASN A 104 -0.51 -17.79 -6.83
N ASN A 105 -0.21 -19.07 -6.57
CA ASN A 105 -0.25 -19.66 -5.23
C ASN A 105 0.61 -18.89 -4.20
N GLN A 106 1.77 -18.38 -4.62
CA GLN A 106 2.61 -17.55 -3.75
C GLN A 106 1.90 -16.22 -3.39
N GLN A 107 1.31 -15.55 -4.38
CA GLN A 107 0.56 -14.31 -4.17
C GLN A 107 -0.69 -14.53 -3.31
N LEU A 108 -1.39 -15.67 -3.50
CA LEU A 108 -2.51 -16.07 -2.64
C LEU A 108 -2.08 -16.29 -1.19
N SER A 109 -0.90 -16.90 -0.98
CA SER A 109 -0.34 -17.07 0.36
C SER A 109 0.00 -15.73 1.01
N GLN A 110 0.65 -14.81 0.26
CA GLN A 110 0.91 -13.45 0.73
C GLN A 110 -0.39 -12.73 1.09
N LEU A 111 -1.40 -12.84 0.24
CA LEU A 111 -2.71 -12.23 0.46
C LEU A 111 -3.39 -12.79 1.71
N ARG A 112 -3.34 -14.10 1.94
CA ARG A 112 -3.89 -14.74 3.16
C ARG A 112 -3.16 -14.30 4.43
N ASN A 113 -1.84 -14.15 4.37
CA ASN A 113 -1.04 -13.81 5.54
C ASN A 113 -1.04 -12.32 5.86
N TYR A 114 -1.00 -11.45 4.85
CA TYR A 114 -0.75 -10.01 5.01
C TYR A 114 -1.85 -9.10 4.44
N GLY A 115 -2.81 -9.63 3.69
CA GLY A 115 -3.85 -8.81 3.01
C GLY A 115 -3.31 -8.02 1.82
N ARG A 116 -2.09 -8.34 1.36
CA ARG A 116 -1.42 -7.73 0.22
C ARG A 116 -0.57 -8.76 -0.51
N PHE A 117 -0.25 -8.50 -1.77
CA PHE A 117 0.66 -9.32 -2.57
C PHE A 117 1.47 -8.44 -3.52
N ASP A 118 2.61 -8.95 -3.98
CA ASP A 118 3.52 -8.19 -4.83
C ASP A 118 3.54 -8.73 -6.28
N ILE A 119 3.71 -7.82 -7.24
CA ILE A 119 3.86 -8.13 -8.67
C ILE A 119 5.09 -7.37 -9.20
N GLU A 120 5.90 -8.00 -10.03
CA GLU A 120 7.01 -7.34 -10.73
C GLU A 120 6.51 -6.29 -11.72
N SER A 121 7.16 -5.12 -11.71
CA SER A 121 6.94 -4.10 -12.72
C SER A 121 7.52 -4.56 -14.06
N ARG A 122 6.71 -4.40 -15.10
CA ARG A 122 7.11 -4.61 -16.50
C ARG A 122 7.92 -3.41 -17.01
N ASP A 123 7.50 -2.21 -16.65
CA ASP A 123 8.07 -0.98 -17.20
C ASP A 123 9.35 -0.56 -16.41
N PHE A 124 9.47 -0.96 -15.15
CA PHE A 124 10.61 -0.68 -14.27
C PHE A 124 11.27 -1.97 -13.74
N PRO A 125 12.27 -2.53 -14.45
CA PRO A 125 12.89 -3.79 -14.05
C PRO A 125 13.58 -3.67 -12.68
N GLY A 126 13.30 -4.60 -11.78
CA GLY A 126 13.81 -4.62 -10.40
C GLY A 126 12.91 -3.93 -9.37
N TYR A 127 11.82 -3.30 -9.80
CA TYR A 127 10.79 -2.75 -8.91
C TYR A 127 9.57 -3.67 -8.82
N HIS A 128 8.91 -3.63 -7.66
CA HIS A 128 7.69 -4.41 -7.40
C HIS A 128 6.54 -3.50 -6.99
N HIS A 129 5.35 -3.80 -7.51
CA HIS A 129 4.10 -3.18 -7.14
C HIS A 129 3.41 -3.99 -6.04
N SER A 130 3.15 -3.36 -4.89
CA SER A 130 2.39 -3.96 -3.79
C SER A 130 0.90 -3.66 -3.92
N TRP A 131 0.09 -4.69 -4.04
CA TRP A 131 -1.36 -4.59 -4.22
C TRP A 131 -2.05 -4.89 -2.90
N HIS A 132 -2.83 -3.92 -2.42
CA HIS A 132 -3.49 -3.99 -1.12
C HIS A 132 -4.98 -4.23 -1.28
N ILE A 133 -5.51 -5.21 -0.54
CA ILE A 133 -6.96 -5.36 -0.38
C ILE A 133 -7.44 -4.43 0.73
N SER A 134 -8.69 -3.96 0.63
CA SER A 134 -9.29 -3.18 1.71
C SER A 134 -9.30 -3.99 3.01
N LYS A 135 -8.97 -3.33 4.12
CA LYS A 135 -8.87 -3.97 5.44
C LYS A 135 -10.20 -4.60 5.90
N GLY A 136 -11.33 -4.12 5.38
CA GLY A 136 -12.66 -4.67 5.67
C GLY A 136 -12.92 -6.01 4.98
N LEU A 137 -12.39 -6.23 3.77
CA LEU A 137 -12.53 -7.50 3.06
C LEU A 137 -11.52 -8.53 3.57
N GLN A 138 -10.23 -8.18 3.58
CA GLN A 138 -9.18 -9.13 3.94
C GLN A 138 -7.94 -8.44 4.51
N LYS A 139 -7.88 -8.32 5.84
CA LYS A 139 -6.76 -7.72 6.59
C LYS A 139 -5.50 -8.60 6.65
N GLY A 140 -5.62 -9.90 6.41
CA GLY A 140 -4.54 -10.87 6.55
C GLY A 140 -4.37 -11.40 7.98
N ARG A 141 -3.88 -12.64 8.10
CA ARG A 141 -3.70 -13.34 9.38
C ARG A 141 -2.75 -12.62 10.34
N VAL A 142 -1.59 -12.18 9.86
CA VAL A 142 -0.55 -11.56 10.71
C VAL A 142 -1.01 -10.20 11.25
N PRO A 143 -1.52 -9.27 10.42
CA PRO A 143 -2.01 -7.99 10.93
C PRO A 143 -3.26 -8.14 11.82
N ALA A 144 -4.12 -9.13 11.57
CA ALA A 144 -5.27 -9.43 12.43
C ALA A 144 -4.83 -9.91 13.81
N LEU A 145 -3.90 -10.87 13.88
CA LEU A 145 -3.35 -11.38 15.14
C LEU A 145 -2.63 -10.28 15.93
N ASN A 146 -1.85 -9.43 15.26
CA ASN A 146 -1.18 -8.30 15.91
C ASN A 146 -2.18 -7.29 16.48
N SER A 147 -3.28 -7.02 15.76
CA SER A 147 -4.35 -6.15 16.25
C SER A 147 -5.05 -6.76 17.46
N LEU A 148 -5.32 -8.07 17.43
CA LEU A 148 -5.92 -8.79 18.55
C LEU A 148 -5.02 -8.74 19.78
N LYS A 149 -3.72 -9.03 19.63
CA LYS A 149 -2.74 -8.98 20.73
C LYS A 149 -2.70 -7.58 21.34
N SER A 150 -2.60 -6.55 20.52
CA SER A 150 -2.61 -5.15 20.98
C SER A 150 -3.89 -4.80 21.74
N ASN A 151 -5.04 -5.19 21.21
CA ASN A 151 -6.34 -4.97 21.86
C ASN A 151 -6.45 -5.72 23.18
N LEU A 152 -5.95 -6.95 23.27
CA LEU A 152 -5.97 -7.76 24.48
C LEU A 152 -5.03 -7.16 25.54
N CYS A 153 -3.82 -6.75 25.17
CA CYS A 153 -2.91 -6.02 26.07
C CYS A 153 -3.60 -4.78 26.65
N ARG A 154 -4.26 -3.99 25.80
CA ARG A 154 -4.98 -2.79 26.22
C ARG A 154 -6.20 -3.10 27.09
N ALA A 155 -6.93 -4.17 26.80
CA ALA A 155 -8.05 -4.63 27.62
C ALA A 155 -7.56 -5.10 29.01
N MET A 156 -6.44 -5.82 29.07
CA MET A 156 -5.82 -6.21 30.34
C MET A 156 -5.32 -4.99 31.12
N GLU A 157 -4.74 -4.00 30.45
CA GLU A 157 -4.34 -2.74 31.08
C GLU A 157 -5.55 -2.01 31.69
N PHE A 158 -6.65 -1.89 30.94
CA PHE A 158 -7.90 -1.35 31.47
C PHE A 158 -8.47 -2.18 32.61
N LEU A 159 -8.33 -3.51 32.56
CA LEU A 159 -8.74 -4.38 33.65
C LEU A 159 -7.87 -4.11 34.88
N VAL A 160 -6.55 -4.12 34.80
CA VAL A 160 -5.66 -3.95 35.95
C VAL A 160 -5.75 -2.55 36.57
N ILE A 161 -5.82 -1.50 35.74
CA ILE A 161 -5.93 -0.11 36.20
C ILE A 161 -7.36 0.16 36.69
N GLY A 162 -8.36 -0.24 35.92
CA GLY A 162 -9.77 -0.04 36.24
C GLY A 162 -10.26 -0.90 37.39
N SER A 163 -9.76 -2.12 37.56
CA SER A 163 -10.16 -3.03 38.64
C SER A 163 -9.73 -2.50 40.00
N LYS A 164 -8.57 -1.86 40.12
CA LYS A 164 -8.16 -1.23 41.39
C LYS A 164 -9.15 -0.14 41.82
N ASN A 165 -9.52 0.75 40.90
CA ASN A 165 -10.51 1.80 41.18
C ASN A 165 -11.95 1.27 41.32
N ARG A 166 -12.27 0.08 40.80
CA ARG A 166 -13.64 -0.49 40.83
C ARG A 166 -13.87 -1.56 41.92
N PHE A 167 -12.81 -2.20 42.42
CA PHE A 167 -12.88 -3.12 43.56
C PHE A 167 -12.58 -2.42 44.90
N VAL A 168 -11.73 -1.37 44.89
CA VAL A 168 -11.25 -0.69 46.11
C VAL A 168 -11.59 0.81 46.13
N GLY A 169 -12.11 1.39 45.04
CA GLY A 169 -12.43 2.83 45.00
C GLY A 169 -13.80 3.18 45.61
N ASP A 170 -13.87 4.39 46.18
CA ASP A 170 -14.99 4.88 47.00
C ASP A 170 -16.30 5.10 46.23
N TYR A 171 -16.26 5.21 44.90
CA TYR A 171 -17.39 5.71 44.11
C TYR A 171 -18.11 4.67 43.24
N PHE A 172 -17.59 3.45 43.09
CA PHE A 172 -18.31 2.37 42.40
C PHE A 172 -17.80 1.00 42.86
N SER A 173 -18.23 0.60 44.05
CA SER A 173 -17.87 -0.69 44.63
C SER A 173 -18.66 -1.80 43.94
N ALA A 174 -17.97 -2.70 43.23
CA ALA A 174 -18.59 -3.93 42.71
C ALA A 174 -19.34 -4.72 43.80
N LYS A 175 -18.97 -4.55 45.08
CA LYS A 175 -19.71 -5.09 46.22
C LYS A 175 -21.12 -4.51 46.30
N VAL A 176 -21.26 -3.19 46.17
CA VAL A 176 -22.57 -2.50 46.21
C VAL A 176 -23.44 -2.92 45.03
N ALA A 177 -22.86 -3.11 43.85
CA ALA A 177 -23.61 -3.62 42.69
C ALA A 177 -24.07 -5.08 42.88
N VAL A 178 -23.22 -5.96 43.43
CA VAL A 178 -23.58 -7.35 43.73
C VAL A 178 -24.62 -7.43 44.85
N PHE A 179 -24.48 -6.63 45.90
CA PHE A 179 -25.47 -6.56 46.98
C PHE A 179 -26.81 -6.01 46.48
N ALA A 180 -26.82 -4.93 45.70
CA ALA A 180 -28.04 -4.38 45.12
C ALA A 180 -28.71 -5.36 44.14
N PHE A 181 -27.91 -6.11 43.37
CA PHE A 181 -28.42 -7.15 42.47
C PHE A 181 -28.99 -8.34 43.25
N ALA A 182 -28.32 -8.79 44.30
CA ALA A 182 -28.80 -9.86 45.18
C ALA A 182 -30.09 -9.45 45.92
N ASP A 183 -30.16 -8.21 46.42
CA ASP A 183 -31.33 -7.64 47.08
C ASP A 183 -32.50 -7.47 46.10
N PHE A 184 -32.22 -7.02 44.87
CA PHE A 184 -33.20 -6.99 43.78
C PHE A 184 -33.71 -8.40 43.45
N PHE A 185 -32.84 -9.41 43.34
CA PHE A 185 -33.23 -10.80 43.09
C PHE A 185 -34.02 -11.41 44.24
N GLN A 186 -33.65 -11.14 45.49
CA GLN A 186 -34.41 -11.55 46.66
C GLN A 186 -35.78 -10.87 46.72
N THR A 187 -35.88 -9.59 46.36
CA THR A 187 -37.16 -8.88 46.29
C THR A 187 -38.03 -9.41 45.14
N LEU A 188 -37.42 -9.70 43.98
CA LEU A 188 -38.12 -10.21 42.81
C LEU A 188 -38.64 -11.63 43.07
N LEU A 189 -37.81 -12.52 43.60
CA LEU A 189 -38.20 -13.90 43.95
C LEU A 189 -39.10 -13.96 45.19
N GLY A 190 -38.85 -13.13 46.21
CA GLY A 190 -39.67 -13.02 47.41
C GLY A 190 -41.08 -12.51 47.11
N LYS A 191 -41.21 -11.50 46.23
CA LYS A 191 -42.53 -11.06 45.75
C LYS A 191 -43.19 -12.10 44.85
N TYR A 192 -42.45 -12.80 43.98
CA TYR A 192 -43.02 -13.89 43.17
C TYR A 192 -43.53 -15.06 44.01
N LEU A 193 -42.84 -15.41 45.10
CA LEU A 193 -43.26 -16.48 46.00
C LEU A 193 -44.51 -16.10 46.82
N ILE A 194 -44.62 -14.83 47.24
CA ILE A 194 -45.78 -14.32 47.99
C ILE A 194 -47.00 -14.11 47.08
N CYS A 195 -46.81 -13.61 45.85
CA CYS A 195 -47.89 -13.46 44.86
C CYS A 195 -48.43 -14.83 44.42
N ASN A 196 -47.57 -15.81 44.14
CA ASN A 196 -48.02 -17.15 43.77
C ASN A 196 -48.65 -17.92 44.94
N ALA A 197 -48.21 -17.69 46.19
CA ALA A 197 -48.85 -18.30 47.35
C ALA A 197 -50.27 -17.75 47.59
N PHE A 198 -50.50 -16.44 47.40
CA PHE A 198 -51.83 -15.86 47.51
C PHE A 198 -52.75 -16.27 46.35
N ASP A 199 -52.26 -16.30 45.11
CA ASP A 199 -53.07 -16.73 43.96
C ASP A 199 -53.43 -18.23 44.04
N VAL A 200 -52.53 -19.09 44.50
CA VAL A 200 -52.82 -20.52 44.69
C VAL A 200 -53.81 -20.75 45.83
N VAL A 201 -53.72 -20.01 46.94
CA VAL A 201 -54.68 -20.11 48.06
C VAL A 201 -56.06 -19.58 47.68
N ILE A 202 -56.13 -18.50 46.90
CA ILE A 202 -57.41 -17.97 46.40
C ILE A 202 -58.04 -18.96 45.41
N VAL A 203 -57.27 -19.49 44.45
CA VAL A 203 -57.79 -20.46 43.48
C VAL A 203 -58.20 -21.78 44.13
N LEU A 204 -57.45 -22.30 45.12
CA LEU A 204 -57.87 -23.48 45.90
C LEU A 204 -59.09 -23.20 46.78
N SER A 205 -59.23 -22.00 47.35
CA SER A 205 -60.41 -21.60 48.13
C SER A 205 -61.67 -21.57 47.27
N PHE A 206 -61.59 -21.01 46.05
CA PHE A 206 -62.71 -21.04 45.10
C PHE A 206 -63.02 -22.46 44.61
N TYR A 207 -62.01 -23.30 44.39
CA TYR A 207 -62.23 -24.70 43.97
C TYR A 207 -62.85 -25.56 45.08
N LEU A 208 -62.40 -25.42 46.33
CA LEU A 208 -63.03 -26.09 47.48
C LEU A 208 -64.45 -25.59 47.72
N CYS A 209 -64.72 -24.29 47.58
CA CYS A 209 -66.07 -23.73 47.71
C CYS A 209 -67.01 -24.25 46.61
N ALA A 210 -66.53 -24.32 45.36
CA ALA A 210 -67.28 -24.90 44.25
C ALA A 210 -67.53 -26.41 44.43
N CYS A 211 -66.56 -27.18 44.92
CA CYS A 211 -66.75 -28.61 45.21
C CYS A 211 -67.72 -28.87 46.37
N VAL A 212 -67.70 -28.06 47.44
CA VAL A 212 -68.65 -28.19 48.56
C VAL A 212 -70.07 -27.82 48.13
N LEU A 213 -70.24 -26.82 47.26
CA LEU A 213 -71.56 -26.46 46.72
C LEU A 213 -72.11 -27.52 45.75
N ASN A 214 -71.27 -28.11 44.88
CA ASN A 214 -71.70 -29.14 43.94
C ASN A 214 -72.01 -30.51 44.59
N LEU A 215 -71.44 -30.79 45.78
CA LEU A 215 -71.77 -31.98 46.56
C LEU A 215 -73.08 -31.83 47.33
N ASN A 216 -73.53 -30.59 47.61
CA ASN A 216 -74.77 -30.35 48.35
C ASN A 216 -76.02 -30.31 47.45
N GLU A 217 -75.84 -30.25 46.13
CA GLU A 217 -76.93 -30.19 45.14
C GLU A 217 -77.35 -31.58 44.62
N ASN A 218 -76.52 -32.62 44.81
CA ASN A 218 -76.80 -33.98 44.35
C ASN A 218 -77.39 -34.94 45.40
N ASP A 219 -77.58 -34.51 46.65
CA ASP A 219 -78.14 -35.34 47.73
C ASP A 219 -79.65 -35.08 48.00
N ASN A 220 -80.35 -34.30 47.18
CA ASN A 220 -81.77 -33.93 47.42
C ASN A 220 -82.75 -34.17 46.25
N THR A 221 -82.49 -35.13 45.35
CA THR A 221 -83.46 -35.52 44.31
C THR A 221 -83.60 -37.04 44.14
N GLU A 222 -83.86 -37.74 45.24
CA GLU A 222 -84.73 -38.91 45.26
C GLU A 222 -85.63 -38.83 46.50
N LEU A 223 -86.88 -38.37 46.32
CA LEU A 223 -88.09 -38.82 47.04
C LEU A 223 -89.28 -37.89 46.72
N ILE A 224 -90.23 -38.47 45.97
CA ILE A 224 -91.64 -38.09 45.72
C ILE A 224 -91.88 -36.98 44.69
#